data_AF-A0A7I4D4V3-F1
#
_entry.id   AF-A0A7I4D4V3-F1
#
_cell.length_a   1.000
_cell.length_b   1.000
_cell.length_c   1.000
_cell.angle_alpha   90.00
_cell.angle_beta   90.00
_cell.angle_gamma   90.00
#
_symmetry.space_group_name_H-M   'P 1'
#
loop_
_entity.id
_entity.type
_entity.pdbx_description
1 polymer ?
#
loop_
_entity_poly.entity_id
_entity_poly.type
_entity_poly.pdbx_seq_one_letter_code
_entity_poly.pdbx_strand_id
1 'polypeptide(L)'
;MACILHPLSAPLCHPLPKILDVAIADAMRRSLRIEAAEELAGKGGVRIRLVRIGRKKLPYYRIIIANSRSRRDGKFLEMVGHYNPMPDKNGTKDIQVNFERIKYWLSVGAQPSDTVRNILYKQGVMSPFSPETTPEA
;
A
#
# COMPACT_ATOMS: atom_id res chain seq x y z
N MET A 1 10.73 -71.59 23.48
CA MET A 1 12.01 -70.90 23.21
C MET A 1 12.07 -70.59 21.72
N ALA A 2 12.66 -69.44 21.37
CA ALA A 2 12.70 -68.79 20.05
C ALA A 2 11.42 -68.06 19.63
N CYS A 3 11.44 -66.92 18.96
CA CYS A 3 12.32 -65.75 18.95
C CYS A 3 11.60 -64.78 17.99
N ILE A 4 11.42 -63.53 18.41
CA ILE A 4 11.54 -62.33 17.58
C ILE A 4 10.71 -62.34 16.27
N LEU A 5 9.51 -61.76 16.32
CA LEU A 5 8.97 -61.05 15.15
C LEU A 5 9.09 -59.54 15.39
N HIS A 6 9.72 -58.91 14.40
CA HIS A 6 10.25 -57.56 14.37
C HIS A 6 9.16 -56.47 14.52
N PRO A 7 9.48 -55.31 15.12
CA PRO A 7 8.62 -54.14 15.10
C PRO A 7 8.64 -53.55 13.69
N LEU A 8 7.63 -53.85 12.87
CA LEU A 8 7.52 -53.31 11.52
C LEU A 8 6.61 -52.07 11.51
N SER A 9 7.25 -50.93 11.21
CA SER A 9 6.67 -49.75 10.56
C SER A 9 5.94 -48.70 11.43
N ALA A 10 6.73 -47.82 12.04
CA ALA A 10 6.47 -46.39 11.97
C ALA A 10 7.76 -45.75 11.44
N PRO A 11 7.75 -45.17 10.23
CA PRO A 11 7.55 -43.72 10.10
C PRO A 11 6.77 -43.41 8.80
N LEU A 12 6.01 -42.32 8.68
CA LEU A 12 6.55 -41.00 8.36
C LEU A 12 5.41 -39.98 8.54
N CYS A 13 5.21 -39.49 9.76
CA CYS A 13 4.55 -38.20 9.91
C CYS A 13 5.62 -37.14 9.65
N HIS A 14 5.85 -36.85 8.37
CA HIS A 14 6.54 -35.62 8.00
C HIS A 14 5.66 -34.48 8.51
N PRO A 15 6.14 -33.61 9.42
CA PRO A 15 5.38 -32.41 9.72
C PRO A 15 5.29 -31.61 8.41
N LEU A 16 4.08 -31.51 7.85
CA LEU A 16 3.81 -30.59 6.76
C LEU A 16 4.36 -29.22 7.16
N PRO A 17 5.07 -28.52 6.25
CA PRO A 17 5.73 -27.28 6.60
C PRO A 17 4.69 -26.26 7.06
N LYS A 18 4.69 -25.94 8.38
CA LYS A 18 3.87 -24.89 9.05
C LYS A 18 4.07 -23.47 8.51
N ILE A 19 4.72 -23.34 7.36
CA ILE A 19 5.05 -22.10 6.67
C ILE A 19 3.90 -21.68 5.74
N LEU A 20 3.08 -22.63 5.25
CA LEU A 20 1.96 -22.31 4.35
C LEU A 20 0.77 -21.63 5.06
N ASP A 21 0.56 -21.88 6.35
CA ASP A 21 -0.60 -21.35 7.10
C ASP A 21 -0.50 -19.85 7.41
N VAL A 22 0.71 -19.34 7.65
CA VAL A 22 0.93 -17.92 8.01
C VAL A 22 0.70 -17.00 6.81
N ALA A 23 1.15 -17.41 5.62
CA ALA A 23 0.98 -16.62 4.41
C ALA A 23 -0.50 -16.56 3.96
N ILE A 24 -1.23 -17.68 4.07
CA ILE A 24 -2.66 -17.75 3.78
C ILE A 24 -3.46 -16.93 4.79
N ALA A 25 -3.15 -17.04 6.09
CA ALA A 25 -3.81 -16.23 7.11
C ALA A 25 -3.50 -14.73 7.01
N ASP A 26 -2.30 -14.33 6.54
CA ASP A 26 -1.93 -12.93 6.29
C ASP A 26 -2.58 -12.40 5.00
N ALA A 27 -2.74 -13.22 3.96
CA ALA A 27 -3.51 -12.89 2.76
C ALA A 27 -5.01 -12.72 3.07
N MET A 28 -5.60 -13.62 3.87
CA MET A 28 -6.99 -13.53 4.33
C MET A 28 -7.21 -12.36 5.31
N ARG A 29 -6.23 -12.03 6.16
CA ARG A 29 -6.28 -10.81 6.98
C ARG A 29 -6.05 -9.54 6.17
N ARG A 30 -5.37 -9.61 5.02
CA ARG A 30 -5.24 -8.49 4.08
C ARG A 30 -6.55 -8.25 3.34
N SER A 31 -7.24 -9.29 2.87
CA SER A 31 -8.52 -9.14 2.17
C SER A 31 -9.59 -8.50 3.06
N LEU A 32 -9.77 -8.98 4.29
CA LEU A 32 -10.70 -8.38 5.27
C LEU A 32 -10.39 -6.91 5.60
N ARG A 33 -9.11 -6.50 5.48
CA ARG A 33 -8.71 -5.11 5.69
C ARG A 33 -9.05 -4.19 4.53
N ILE A 34 -9.13 -4.72 3.31
CA ILE A 34 -9.48 -3.93 2.14
C ILE A 34 -10.98 -3.61 2.21
N GLU A 35 -11.81 -4.60 2.50
CA GLU A 35 -13.26 -4.44 2.69
C GLU A 35 -13.59 -3.44 3.83
N ALA A 36 -12.96 -3.59 5.00
CA ALA A 36 -13.16 -2.66 6.11
C ALA A 36 -12.61 -1.24 5.84
N ALA A 37 -11.66 -1.10 4.91
CA ALA A 37 -11.12 0.20 4.54
C ALA A 37 -11.99 0.96 3.54
N GLU A 38 -12.72 0.24 2.68
CA GLU A 38 -13.72 0.83 1.78
C GLU A 38 -14.82 1.54 2.58
N GLU A 39 -15.27 0.93 3.68
CA GLU A 39 -16.27 1.53 4.57
C GLU A 39 -15.76 2.81 5.29
N LEU A 40 -14.46 2.90 5.56
CA LEU A 40 -13.85 4.05 6.23
C LEU A 40 -13.53 5.22 5.29
N ALA A 41 -13.50 4.99 3.98
CA ALA A 41 -13.18 6.03 3.01
C ALA A 41 -14.29 7.09 2.91
N GLY A 42 -15.56 6.69 3.00
CA GLY A 42 -16.71 7.62 3.05
C GLY A 42 -16.76 8.53 4.28
N LYS A 43 -16.00 8.24 5.34
CA LYS A 43 -15.87 9.06 6.58
C LYS A 43 -14.53 9.79 6.69
N GLY A 44 -13.82 10.04 5.58
CA GLY A 44 -12.51 10.72 5.59
C GLY A 44 -11.40 9.93 6.31
N GLY A 45 -11.64 8.62 6.51
CA GLY A 45 -10.73 7.73 7.21
C GLY A 45 -9.58 7.26 6.34
N VAL A 46 -9.66 7.36 5.01
CA VAL A 46 -8.62 6.89 4.08
C VAL A 46 -7.99 8.08 3.34
N ARG A 47 -6.65 8.11 3.32
CA ARG A 47 -5.86 9.15 2.68
C ARG A 47 -4.84 8.55 1.71
N ILE A 48 -4.68 9.20 0.57
CA ILE A 48 -3.58 8.94 -0.37
C ILE A 48 -2.45 9.90 -0.01
N ARG A 49 -1.34 9.35 0.47
CA ARG A 49 -0.23 10.12 1.06
C ARG A 49 1.12 9.61 0.60
N LEU A 50 2.12 10.47 0.72
CA LEU A 50 3.52 10.13 0.45
C LEU A 50 4.20 9.62 1.71
N VAL A 51 4.91 8.50 1.58
CA VAL A 51 5.83 8.01 2.60
C VAL A 51 7.25 8.22 2.13
N ARG A 52 8.05 8.89 2.95
CA ARG A 52 9.46 9.10 2.65
C ARG A 52 10.23 7.83 2.96
N ILE A 53 10.95 7.35 1.97
CA ILE A 53 12.00 6.36 2.10
C ILE A 53 13.30 6.93 1.52
N GLY A 54 14.40 6.21 1.72
CA GLY A 54 15.71 6.62 1.21
C GLY A 54 16.61 7.24 2.28
N ARG A 55 17.79 7.66 1.82
CA ARG A 55 18.90 8.11 2.68
C ARG A 55 18.89 9.63 2.83
N LYS A 56 19.75 10.14 3.71
CA LYS A 56 20.03 11.59 3.78
C LYS A 56 20.47 12.08 2.40
N LYS A 57 19.92 13.22 1.95
CA LYS A 57 20.15 13.82 0.60
C LYS A 57 19.70 12.98 -0.61
N LEU A 58 19.11 11.81 -0.40
CA LEU A 58 18.54 10.97 -1.45
C LEU A 58 17.09 10.61 -1.08
N PRO A 59 16.16 11.59 -1.15
CA PRO A 59 14.76 11.33 -0.84
C PRO A 59 14.10 10.52 -1.95
N TYR A 60 13.33 9.51 -1.56
CA TYR A 60 12.47 8.75 -2.46
C TYR A 60 11.11 8.59 -1.79
N TYR A 61 10.02 8.73 -2.53
CA TYR A 61 8.68 8.67 -1.94
C TYR A 61 7.89 7.50 -2.50
N ARG A 62 7.14 6.82 -1.64
CA ARG A 62 6.12 5.86 -2.04
C ARG A 62 4.75 6.53 -1.94
N ILE A 63 3.93 6.36 -2.96
CA ILE A 63 2.53 6.78 -2.95
C ILE A 63 1.74 5.60 -2.38
N ILE A 64 1.20 5.80 -1.18
CA ILE A 64 0.49 4.77 -0.44
C ILE A 64 -0.93 5.22 -0.10
N ILE A 65 -1.78 4.22 0.11
CA ILE A 65 -3.14 4.40 0.59
C ILE A 65 -3.17 3.86 2.00
N ALA A 66 -3.53 4.72 2.94
CA ALA A 66 -3.52 4.37 4.35
C ALA A 66 -4.64 5.08 5.09
N ASN A 67 -4.96 4.54 6.26
CA ASN A 67 -5.89 5.21 7.16
C ASN A 67 -5.29 6.53 7.66
N SER A 68 -6.08 7.59 7.77
CA SER A 68 -5.69 8.91 8.23
C SER A 68 -5.07 8.90 9.64
N ARG A 69 -5.53 8.00 10.51
CA ARG A 69 -5.05 7.83 11.89
C ARG A 69 -3.75 7.03 12.00
N SER A 70 -3.32 6.38 10.92
CA SER A 70 -2.13 5.53 10.95
C SER A 70 -0.84 6.35 10.96
N ARG A 71 0.19 5.86 11.65
CA ARG A 71 1.55 6.45 11.64
C ARG A 71 2.04 6.66 10.21
N ARG A 72 2.82 7.72 9.96
CA ARG A 72 3.31 8.10 8.62
C ARG A 72 3.95 6.92 7.88
N ASP A 73 4.98 6.33 8.49
CA ASP A 73 5.76 5.24 7.91
C ASP A 73 5.26 3.86 8.41
N GLY A 74 4.01 3.81 8.90
CA GLY A 74 3.41 2.63 9.53
C GLY A 74 2.64 1.76 8.54
N LYS A 75 1.62 1.09 9.08
CA LYS A 75 0.78 0.18 8.30
C LYS A 75 -0.01 0.93 7.22
N PHE A 76 0.05 0.43 5.99
CA PHE A 76 -0.73 0.90 4.86
C PHE A 76 -1.66 -0.20 4.34
N LEU A 77 -2.65 0.19 3.54
CA LEU A 77 -3.60 -0.71 2.88
C LEU A 77 -2.98 -1.24 1.59
N GLU A 78 -2.56 -0.31 0.73
CA GLU A 78 -2.05 -0.61 -0.60
C GLU A 78 -0.96 0.40 -1.01
N MET A 79 0.02 -0.08 -1.77
CA MET A 79 1.02 0.77 -2.44
C MET A 79 0.61 0.94 -3.89
N VAL A 80 0.37 2.18 -4.32
CA VAL A 80 -0.13 2.50 -5.67
C VAL A 80 0.94 3.07 -6.59
N GLY A 81 2.12 3.39 -6.07
CA GLY A 81 3.21 3.89 -6.89
C GLY A 81 4.39 4.46 -6.11
N HIS A 82 5.26 5.15 -6.84
CA HIS A 82 6.41 5.85 -6.29
C HIS A 82 6.69 7.16 -7.02
N TYR A 83 7.42 8.02 -6.33
CA TYR A 83 7.82 9.33 -6.79
C TYR A 83 9.26 9.60 -6.39
N ASN A 84 10.10 9.81 -7.40
CA ASN A 84 11.44 10.32 -7.22
C ASN A 84 11.47 11.84 -7.51
N PRO A 85 11.75 12.68 -6.50
CA PRO A 85 11.86 14.12 -6.70
C PRO A 85 13.17 14.52 -7.38
N MET A 86 14.20 13.67 -7.33
CA MET A 86 15.49 13.93 -7.95
C MET A 86 15.35 13.73 -9.46
N PRO A 87 15.67 14.74 -10.27
CA PRO A 87 15.62 14.60 -11.72
C PRO A 87 16.75 13.68 -12.18
N ASP A 88 16.45 12.89 -13.21
CA ASP A 88 17.48 12.15 -13.94
C ASP A 88 18.32 13.09 -14.81
N LYS A 89 19.32 12.55 -15.51
CA LYS A 89 20.22 13.30 -16.40
C LYS A 89 19.48 14.17 -17.44
N ASN A 90 18.25 13.79 -17.78
CA ASN A 90 17.41 14.49 -18.75
C ASN A 90 16.47 15.53 -18.11
N GLY A 91 16.59 15.80 -16.80
CA GLY A 91 15.73 16.74 -16.08
C GLY A 91 14.34 16.20 -15.71
N THR A 92 14.00 14.98 -16.15
CA THR A 92 12.71 14.34 -15.88
C THR A 92 12.67 13.74 -14.48
N LYS A 93 11.54 13.91 -13.78
CA LYS A 93 11.26 13.27 -12.49
C LYS A 93 10.55 11.94 -12.73
N ASP A 94 11.06 10.86 -12.14
CA ASP A 94 10.42 9.55 -12.23
C ASP A 94 9.17 9.50 -11.35
N ILE A 95 8.03 9.28 -11.98
CA ILE A 95 6.71 9.10 -11.36
C ILE A 95 6.11 7.85 -11.98
N GLN A 96 5.88 6.83 -11.16
CA GLN A 96 5.17 5.62 -11.57
C GLN A 96 3.95 5.44 -10.68
N VAL A 97 2.79 5.31 -11.33
CA VAL A 97 1.50 5.32 -10.66
C VAL A 97 0.60 4.29 -11.32
N ASN A 98 -0.04 3.44 -10.52
CA ASN A 98 -1.13 2.58 -10.99
C ASN A 98 -2.43 3.37 -11.06
N PHE A 99 -2.83 3.73 -12.28
CA PHE A 99 -4.01 4.56 -12.54
C PHE A 99 -5.33 3.89 -12.16
N GLU A 100 -5.46 2.59 -12.38
CA GLU A 100 -6.69 1.84 -12.12
C GLU A 100 -7.02 1.84 -10.63
N ARG A 101 -6.00 1.54 -9.81
CA ARG A 101 -6.15 1.51 -8.35
C ARG A 101 -6.42 2.90 -7.79
N ILE A 102 -5.78 3.94 -8.32
CA ILE A 102 -6.07 5.30 -7.84
C ILE A 102 -7.49 5.72 -8.17
N LYS A 103 -7.97 5.47 -9.40
CA LYS A 103 -9.35 5.78 -9.77
C LYS A 103 -10.35 5.06 -8.86
N TYR A 104 -10.08 3.78 -8.56
CA TYR A 104 -10.87 3.00 -7.61
C TYR A 104 -10.96 3.70 -6.24
N TRP A 105 -9.82 4.00 -5.64
CA TRP A 105 -9.80 4.58 -4.30
C TRP A 105 -10.37 6.01 -4.25
N LEU A 106 -10.22 6.78 -5.33
CA LEU A 106 -10.89 8.07 -5.47
C LEU A 106 -12.41 7.91 -5.51
N SER A 107 -12.93 6.91 -6.23
CA SER A 107 -14.37 6.60 -6.29
C SER A 107 -14.94 6.17 -4.94
N VAL A 108 -14.12 5.49 -4.13
CA VAL A 108 -14.44 5.03 -2.78
C VAL A 108 -14.39 6.18 -1.76
N GLY A 109 -13.87 7.36 -2.13
CA GLY A 109 -13.84 8.56 -1.29
C GLY A 109 -12.50 8.83 -0.59
N ALA A 110 -11.41 8.18 -1.02
CA ALA A 110 -10.09 8.44 -0.49
C ALA A 110 -9.62 9.87 -0.81
N GLN A 111 -9.13 10.58 0.21
CA GLN A 111 -8.70 11.97 0.05
C GLN A 111 -7.19 12.05 -0.24
N PRO A 112 -6.76 12.59 -1.39
CA PRO A 112 -5.34 12.80 -1.66
C PRO A 112 -4.80 14.03 -0.94
N SER A 113 -3.57 13.94 -0.43
CA SER A 113 -2.79 15.11 0.01
C SER A 113 -2.46 16.07 -1.15
N ASP A 114 -2.17 17.34 -0.86
CA ASP A 114 -1.99 18.38 -1.89
C ASP A 114 -0.86 18.07 -2.87
N THR A 115 0.28 17.55 -2.39
CA THR A 115 1.38 17.14 -3.27
C THR A 115 0.99 15.96 -4.16
N VAL A 116 0.27 14.98 -3.61
CA VAL A 116 -0.23 13.83 -4.40
C VAL A 116 -1.23 14.31 -5.44
N ARG A 117 -2.13 15.23 -5.09
CA ARG A 117 -3.07 15.86 -6.01
C ARG A 117 -2.35 16.50 -7.20
N ASN A 118 -1.28 17.25 -6.94
CA ASN A 118 -0.45 17.85 -7.99
C ASN A 118 0.26 16.81 -8.86
N ILE A 119 0.70 15.69 -8.29
CA ILE A 119 1.29 14.59 -9.05
C ILE A 119 0.23 13.96 -9.96
N LEU A 120 -0.97 13.66 -9.43
CA LEU A 120 -2.07 13.07 -10.19
C LEU A 120 -2.58 14.00 -11.29
N TYR A 121 -2.60 15.31 -11.04
CA TYR A 121 -2.90 16.33 -12.04
C TYR A 121 -1.90 16.29 -13.19
N LYS A 122 -0.60 16.26 -12.91
CA LYS A 122 0.46 16.16 -13.93
C LYS A 122 0.37 14.89 -14.76
N GLN A 123 -0.18 13.82 -14.19
CA GLN A 123 -0.40 12.55 -14.88
C GLN A 123 -1.76 12.48 -15.60
N GLY A 124 -2.58 13.55 -15.56
CA GLY A 124 -3.86 13.62 -16.27
C GLY A 124 -5.01 12.83 -15.63
N VAL A 125 -4.90 12.45 -14.34
CA VAL A 125 -5.91 11.64 -13.65
C VAL A 125 -7.03 12.50 -13.06
N MET A 126 -6.74 13.75 -12.73
CA MET A 126 -7.64 14.64 -11.99
C MET A 126 -7.66 16.04 -12.62
N SER A 127 -8.79 16.73 -12.51
CA SER A 127 -8.98 18.14 -12.88
C SER A 127 -8.09 19.05 -12.03
N PRO A 128 -7.65 20.23 -12.53
CA PRO A 128 -6.90 21.17 -11.69
C PRO A 128 -7.74 21.55 -10.47
N PHE A 129 -7.12 21.48 -9.29
CA PHE A 129 -7.70 22.04 -8.08
C PHE A 129 -7.39 23.54 -8.09
N SER A 130 -8.42 24.36 -8.33
CA SER A 130 -8.33 25.78 -8.07
C SER A 130 -8.53 25.96 -6.57
N PRO A 131 -7.50 26.30 -5.78
CA PRO A 131 -7.78 26.82 -4.44
C PRO A 131 -8.56 28.11 -4.68
N GLU A 132 -9.85 28.12 -4.37
CA GLU A 132 -10.60 29.37 -4.24
C GLU A 132 -9.74 30.37 -3.46
N THR A 133 -9.39 31.45 -4.14
CA THR A 133 -8.59 32.53 -3.61
C THR A 133 -9.40 33.10 -2.45
N THR A 134 -8.88 33.00 -1.23
CA THR A 134 -9.42 33.77 -0.11
C THR A 134 -9.42 35.23 -0.55
N PRO A 135 -10.57 35.93 -0.62
CA PRO A 135 -10.54 37.35 -0.82
C PRO A 135 -9.80 37.92 0.39
N GLU A 136 -8.60 38.45 0.14
CA GLU A 136 -7.84 39.24 1.11
C GLU A 136 -8.79 40.33 1.64
N ALA A 137 -9.07 40.29 2.94
CA ALA A 137 -9.78 41.32 3.68
C ALA A 137 -8.79 42.07 4.56
#